data_AF-A0A925XVB5-F1
#
_entry.id   AF-A0A925XVB5-F1
#
_cell.length_a   1.000
_cell.length_b   1.000
_cell.length_c   1.000
_cell.angle_alpha   90.00
_cell.angle_beta   90.00
_cell.angle_gamma   90.00
#
_symmetry.space_group_name_H-M   'P 1'
#
loop_
_entity.id
_entity.type
_entity.pdbx_description
1 polymer ?
#
loop_
_entity_poly.entity_id
_entity_poly.type
_entity_poly.pdbx_seq_one_letter_code
_entity_poly.pdbx_strand_id
1 'polypeptide(L)'
;SQVFIRPHDVIIVPVAEETSVPATIQRLTHLGWEVQVDLDLEDGHSVTAHLTGEQFKNLHEQMGLSSGQSVHVRPREVRAFA
;
A
#
# COMPACT_ATOMS: atom_id res chain seq x y z
N SER A 1 23.29 -3.66 2.29
CA SER A 1 22.21 -4.05 3.23
C SER A 1 20.92 -4.16 2.43
N GLN A 2 20.39 -5.37 2.24
CA GLN A 2 19.11 -5.58 1.55
C GLN A 2 17.99 -5.54 2.59
N VAL A 3 17.10 -4.55 2.49
CA VAL A 3 15.91 -4.45 3.35
C VAL A 3 14.82 -5.30 2.70
N PHE A 4 14.52 -6.46 3.28
CA PHE A 4 13.41 -7.30 2.84
C PHE A 4 12.13 -6.82 3.55
N ILE A 5 11.31 -6.04 2.83
CA ILE A 5 9.95 -5.77 3.28
C ILE A 5 9.15 -7.05 3.08
N ARG A 6 8.42 -7.50 4.10
CA ARG A 6 7.50 -8.63 3.90
C ARG A 6 6.38 -8.18 2.95
N PRO A 7 5.92 -9.02 2.02
CA PRO A 7 4.94 -8.64 1.00
C PRO A 7 3.68 -7.94 1.53
N HIS A 8 3.28 -8.16 2.79
CA HIS A 8 2.06 -7.60 3.39
C HIS A 8 2.27 -6.41 4.34
N ASP A 9 3.52 -6.00 4.57
CA ASP A 9 3.88 -4.98 5.57
C ASP A 9 4.09 -3.60 4.91
N VAL A 10 3.18 -3.17 4.03
CA VAL A 10 3.21 -1.84 3.43
C VAL A 10 1.92 -1.07 3.71
N ILE A 11 2.03 0.25 3.74
CA ILE A 11 0.88 1.16 3.80
C ILE A 11 0.89 2.12 2.61
N ILE A 12 -0.29 2.49 2.14
CA ILE A 12 -0.48 3.50 1.09
C ILE A 12 -0.51 4.88 1.74
N VAL A 13 0.27 5.81 1.20
CA VAL A 13 0.30 7.21 1.62
C VAL A 13 -0.19 8.13 0.49
N PRO A 14 -0.97 9.18 0.81
CA PRO A 14 -1.55 10.06 -0.20
C PRO A 14 -0.54 11.02 -0.84
N VAL A 15 0.61 11.22 -0.19
CA VAL A 15 1.68 12.12 -0.63
C VAL A 15 3.01 11.39 -0.53
N ALA A 16 3.92 11.68 -1.46
CA ALA A 16 5.28 11.18 -1.42
C ALA A 16 6.01 11.66 -0.15
N GLU A 17 6.62 10.73 0.57
CA GLU A 17 7.45 10.96 1.74
C GLU A 17 8.85 10.36 1.52
N GLU A 18 9.86 10.76 2.32
CA GLU A 18 11.25 10.29 2.20
C GLU A 18 11.40 8.75 2.22
N THR A 19 10.50 8.06 2.91
CA THR A 19 10.53 6.59 3.06
C THR A 19 9.55 5.86 2.14
N SER A 20 8.87 6.60 1.27
CA SER A 20 7.91 6.04 0.33
C SER A 20 8.52 5.79 -1.04
N VAL A 21 8.01 4.77 -1.73
CA VAL A 21 8.34 4.45 -3.12
C VAL A 21 7.06 4.44 -3.96
N PRO A 22 7.14 4.78 -5.26
CA PRO A 22 5.99 4.67 -6.16
C PRO A 22 5.57 3.21 -6.37
N ALA A 23 4.27 3.00 -6.51
CA ALA A 23 3.66 1.71 -6.80
C ALA A 23 2.39 1.88 -7.65
N THR A 24 2.05 0.89 -8.46
CA THR A 24 0.81 0.88 -9.26
C THR A 24 -0.20 -0.08 -8.66
N ILE A 25 -1.43 0.38 -8.46
CA ILE A 25 -2.53 -0.50 -8.01
C ILE A 25 -2.88 -1.47 -9.13
N GLN A 26 -2.65 -2.75 -8.91
CA GLN A 26 -3.10 -3.80 -9.84
C GLN A 26 -4.54 -4.19 -9.57
N ARG A 27 -4.90 -4.35 -8.29
CA ARG A 27 -6.22 -4.87 -7.90
C ARG A 27 -6.65 -4.36 -6.54
N LEU A 28 -7.94 -4.06 -6.45
CA LEU A 28 -8.67 -3.77 -5.21
C LEU A 28 -9.64 -4.93 -4.95
N THR A 29 -9.54 -5.57 -3.78
CA THR A 29 -10.38 -6.71 -3.40
C THR A 29 -11.10 -6.40 -2.09
N HIS A 30 -12.42 -6.31 -2.13
CA HIS A 30 -13.25 -6.06 -0.94
C HIS A 30 -13.51 -7.37 -0.18
N LEU A 31 -13.02 -7.45 1.05
CA LEU A 31 -13.09 -8.61 1.94
C LEU A 31 -14.02 -8.34 3.14
N GLY A 32 -15.21 -7.81 2.86
CA GLY A 32 -16.18 -7.42 3.87
C GLY A 32 -15.75 -6.15 4.61
N TRP A 33 -15.04 -6.27 5.74
CA TRP A 33 -14.63 -5.15 6.57
C TRP A 33 -13.27 -4.55 6.19
N GLU A 34 -12.52 -5.26 5.35
CA GLU A 34 -11.19 -4.88 4.87
C GLU A 34 -11.17 -4.80 3.34
N VAL A 35 -10.23 -4.04 2.79
CA VAL A 35 -9.90 -3.95 1.37
C VAL A 35 -8.44 -4.34 1.21
N GLN A 36 -8.19 -5.40 0.46
CA GLN A 36 -6.84 -5.78 0.04
C GLN A 36 -6.48 -5.02 -1.24
N VAL A 37 -5.30 -4.41 -1.26
CA VAL A 37 -4.77 -3.68 -2.41
C VAL A 37 -3.48 -4.35 -2.88
N ASP A 38 -3.52 -4.96 -4.05
CA ASP A 38 -2.35 -5.54 -4.69
C ASP A 38 -1.65 -4.46 -5.53
N LEU A 39 -0.33 -4.33 -5.33
CA LEU A 39 0.49 -3.24 -5.82
C LEU A 39 1.74 -3.80 -6.50
N ASP A 40 2.09 -3.23 -7.64
CA ASP A 40 3.39 -3.48 -8.28
C ASP A 40 4.32 -2.30 -8.05
N LEU A 41 5.51 -2.60 -7.55
CA LEU A 41 6.61 -1.65 -7.42
C LEU A 41 7.35 -1.52 -8.76
N GLU A 42 7.99 -0.37 -8.98
CA GLU A 42 8.75 -0.11 -10.21
C GLU A 42 9.94 -1.06 -10.42
N ASP A 43 10.45 -1.65 -9.33
CA ASP A 43 11.56 -2.62 -9.37
C ASP A 43 11.13 -4.05 -9.74
N GLY A 44 9.83 -4.25 -10.03
CA GLY A 44 9.26 -5.52 -10.46
C GLY A 44 8.78 -6.42 -9.33
N HIS A 45 8.89 -6.00 -8.07
CA HIS A 45 8.28 -6.71 -6.94
C HIS A 45 6.81 -6.35 -6.79
N SER A 46 6.01 -7.30 -6.32
CA SER A 46 4.62 -7.04 -5.92
C SER A 46 4.49 -7.07 -4.40
N VAL A 47 3.68 -6.16 -3.88
CA VAL A 47 3.33 -6.05 -2.46
C VAL A 47 1.83 -5.92 -2.28
N THR A 48 1.35 -6.15 -1.07
CA THR A 48 -0.06 -6.09 -0.70
C THR A 48 -0.23 -5.15 0.48
N ALA A 49 -1.09 -4.16 0.34
CA ALA A 49 -1.55 -3.34 1.46
C ALA A 49 -2.94 -3.80 1.91
N HIS A 50 -3.18 -3.74 3.21
CA HIS A 50 -4.48 -4.03 3.82
C HIS A 50 -5.05 -2.75 4.41
N LEU A 51 -6.26 -2.39 3.98
CA LEU A 51 -6.96 -1.19 4.41
C LEU A 51 -8.26 -1.58 5.11
N THR A 52 -8.52 -1.04 6.29
CA THR A 52 -9.88 -1.03 6.82
C THR A 52 -10.82 -0.30 5.86
N GLY A 53 -12.12 -0.61 5.90
CA GLY A 53 -13.12 0.10 5.08
C GLY A 53 -13.08 1.63 5.26
N GLU A 54 -12.79 2.12 6.48
CA GLU A 54 -12.61 3.55 6.77
C GLU A 54 -11.37 4.13 6.10
N GLN A 55 -10.22 3.45 6.20
CA GLN A 55 -8.99 3.89 5.53
C GLN A 55 -9.16 3.93 4.00
N PHE A 56 -9.78 2.91 3.42
CA PHE A 56 -10.07 2.88 1.99
C PHE A 56 -10.94 4.06 1.58
N LYS A 57 -12.04 4.33 2.31
CA LYS A 57 -12.91 5.46 2.04
C LYS A 57 -12.14 6.78 2.08
N ASN A 58 -11.38 7.02 3.16
CA ASN A 58 -10.63 8.26 3.33
C ASN A 58 -9.58 8.46 2.22
N LEU A 59 -8.86 7.41 1.82
CA LEU A 59 -7.89 7.49 0.72
C LEU A 59 -8.60 7.66 -0.62
N HIS A 60 -9.69 6.93 -0.88
CA HIS A 60 -10.45 7.06 -2.11
C HIS A 60 -11.03 8.48 -2.29
N GLU A 61 -11.51 9.11 -1.21
CA GLU A 61 -11.96 10.52 -1.23
C GLU A 61 -10.82 11.51 -1.50
N GLN A 62 -9.60 11.23 -1.03
CA GLN A 62 -8.45 12.11 -1.19
C GLN A 62 -7.79 12.00 -2.58
N MET A 63 -7.68 10.79 -3.13
CA MET A 63 -6.87 10.54 -4.33
C MET A 63 -7.54 9.63 -5.37
N GLY A 64 -8.79 9.20 -5.16
CA GLY A 64 -9.55 8.45 -6.17
C GLY A 64 -9.06 7.03 -6.41
N LEU A 65 -8.69 6.29 -5.35
CA LEU A 65 -8.13 4.93 -5.42
C LEU A 65 -8.84 4.05 -6.45
N SER A 66 -8.10 3.64 -7.48
CA SER A 66 -8.58 2.80 -8.58
C SER A 66 -7.46 1.93 -9.16
N SER A 67 -7.81 0.83 -9.83
CA SER A 67 -6.84 0.01 -10.56
C SER A 67 -6.15 0.79 -11.67
N GLY A 68 -4.85 0.59 -11.85
CA GLY A 68 -4.00 1.31 -12.79
C GLY A 68 -3.47 2.65 -12.26
N GLN A 69 -3.89 3.06 -11.05
CA GLN A 69 -3.43 4.30 -10.45
C GLN A 69 -2.04 4.14 -9.80
N SER A 70 -1.20 5.14 -10.00
CA SER A 70 0.07 5.28 -9.27
C SER A 70 -0.17 5.90 -7.89
N VAL A 71 0.41 5.28 -6.86
CA VAL A 71 0.35 5.67 -5.45
C VAL A 71 1.74 5.59 -4.82
N HIS A 72 1.90 6.13 -3.62
CA HIS A 72 3.12 5.97 -2.84
C HIS A 72 2.90 4.97 -1.72
N VAL A 73 3.88 4.10 -1.49
CA VAL A 73 3.84 3.08 -0.43
C VAL A 73 5.09 3.14 0.42
N ARG A 74 4.97 2.86 1.71
CA ARG A 74 6.13 2.73 2.61
C ARG A 74 6.00 1.48 3.47
N PRO A 75 7.11 0.91 3.96
CA PRO A 75 7.04 -0.15 4.94
C PRO A 75 6.23 0.30 6.16
N ARG A 76 5.36 -0.57 6.63
CA ARG A 76 4.71 -0.42 7.94
C ARG A 76 5.83 -0.50 8.97
N GLU A 77 5.88 0.47 9.90
CA GLU A 77 6.79 0.37 11.03
C GLU A 77 6.42 -0.85 11.86
N VAL A 78 7.10 -1.97 11.62
CA VAL A 78 7.00 -3.14 12.47
C VAL A 78 7.79 -2.79 13.72
N ARG A 79 7.10 -2.53 14.83
CA ARG A 79 7.76 -2.55 16.14
C ARG A 79 8.46 -3.90 16.26
N ALA A 80 9.79 -3.90 16.19
CA ALA A 80 10.57 -5.08 16.52
C ALA A 80 10.34 -5.35 18.00
N PHE A 81 9.57 -6.39 18.31
CA PHE A 81 9.55 -6.94 19.66
C PHE A 81 10.89 -7.66 19.83
N ALA A 82 11.77 -7.08 20.65
CA ALA A 82 13.03 -7.68 21.08
C ALA A 82 12.77 -8.68 22.23
#